data_AF-A0A371IBY7-F1
#
_entry.id   AF-A0A371IBY7-F1
#
_cell.length_a   1.000
_cell.length_b   1.000
_cell.length_c   1.000
_cell.angle_alpha   90.00
_cell.angle_beta   90.00
_cell.angle_gamma   90.00
#
_symmetry.space_group_name_H-M   'P 1'
#
loop_
_entity.id
_entity.type
_entity.pdbx_description
1 polymer ?
#
loop_
_entity_poly.entity_id
_entity_poly.type
_entity_poly.pdbx_seq_one_letter_code
_entity_poly.pdbx_strand_id
1 'polypeptide(L)'
;VIGEILHKEEDIVNRATFENMNPTISGVVLEDFDFVFVNKFYHTNVNSSTVVAAASLIVRTLDILTNETEDVHDSTLAAINVNVSLVEDLMGCLLDYDPGLSCELVKKYISPMSTCPSHYVGVIMDEPSSTSYTGYINDVPIFIWNFLADRTSIPMENNSSKCQQGCCIVRP
;
A
#
# COMPACT_ATOMS: atom_id res chain seq x y z
N VAL A 1 11.19 17.34 -18.98
CA VAL A 1 11.87 18.42 -18.21
C VAL A 1 11.05 18.89 -17.01
N ILE A 2 9.94 19.64 -17.15
CA ILE A 2 9.17 20.11 -15.96
C ILE A 2 8.44 18.96 -15.25
N GLY A 3 7.88 17.99 -16.00
CA GLY A 3 7.25 16.80 -15.42
C GLY A 3 8.22 15.74 -14.85
N GLU A 4 9.52 15.85 -15.12
CA GLU A 4 10.55 14.96 -14.55
C GLU A 4 11.11 15.50 -13.22
N ILE A 5 10.88 16.78 -12.92
CA ILE A 5 11.34 17.45 -11.70
C ILE A 5 10.30 17.29 -10.58
N LEU A 6 9.00 17.36 -10.89
CA LEU A 6 7.91 17.30 -9.91
C LEU A 6 7.74 15.95 -9.20
N HIS A 7 8.32 14.86 -9.70
CA HIS A 7 8.04 13.51 -9.17
C HIS A 7 9.23 12.78 -8.57
N LYS A 8 10.46 13.27 -8.79
CA LYS A 8 11.57 13.04 -7.83
C LYS A 8 11.25 13.62 -6.45
N GLU A 9 10.27 14.52 -6.38
CA GLU A 9 9.87 15.20 -5.16
C GLU A 9 9.07 14.30 -4.22
N GLU A 10 8.05 13.53 -4.59
CA GLU A 10 7.08 13.02 -3.58
C GLU A 10 7.64 12.08 -2.49
N ASP A 11 8.43 11.05 -2.82
CA ASP A 11 9.00 10.14 -1.80
C ASP A 11 10.11 10.80 -0.97
N ILE A 12 10.96 11.61 -1.63
CA ILE A 12 11.97 12.45 -0.98
C ILE A 12 11.29 13.53 -0.11
N VAL A 13 10.15 14.07 -0.55
CA VAL A 13 9.36 15.08 0.15
C VAL A 13 8.72 14.47 1.37
N ASN A 14 8.21 13.24 1.31
CA ASN A 14 7.64 12.58 2.48
C ASN A 14 8.71 12.36 3.56
N ARG A 15 9.90 11.83 3.20
CA ARG A 15 11.01 11.74 4.16
C ARG A 15 11.47 13.13 4.63
N ALA A 16 11.70 14.08 3.72
CA ALA A 16 12.15 15.43 4.07
C ALA A 16 11.14 16.14 4.98
N THR A 17 9.85 15.89 4.81
CA THR A 17 8.78 16.39 5.70
C THR A 17 8.93 15.79 7.09
N PHE A 18 9.13 14.46 7.19
CA PHE A 18 9.39 13.81 8.48
C PHE A 18 10.68 14.28 9.14
N GLU A 19 11.76 14.47 8.39
CA GLU A 19 13.04 14.98 8.92
C GLU A 19 12.94 16.41 9.42
N ASN A 20 12.17 17.26 8.72
CA ASN A 20 11.89 18.62 9.17
C ASN A 20 11.08 18.64 10.47
N MET A 21 10.18 17.67 10.67
CA MET A 21 9.38 17.57 11.91
C MET A 21 10.17 16.92 13.05
N ASN A 22 11.03 15.94 12.76
CA ASN A 22 11.80 15.24 13.77
C ASN A 22 13.17 14.78 13.23
N PRO A 23 14.19 15.66 13.28
CA PRO A 23 15.50 15.39 12.69
C PRO A 23 16.31 14.33 13.44
N THR A 24 15.80 13.85 14.59
CA THR A 24 16.47 12.84 15.41
C THR A 24 16.12 11.40 15.01
N ILE A 25 15.08 11.21 14.18
CA ILE A 25 14.67 9.89 13.70
C ILE A 25 15.56 9.50 12.52
N SER A 26 16.19 8.34 12.61
CA SER A 26 16.92 7.75 11.48
C SER A 26 15.94 7.12 10.50
N GLY A 27 16.08 7.45 9.22
CA GLY A 27 15.25 6.91 8.14
C GLY A 27 16.09 6.38 6.99
N VAL A 28 15.56 5.39 6.28
CA VAL A 28 16.17 4.79 5.08
C VAL A 28 15.15 4.86 3.95
N VAL A 29 15.57 5.30 2.76
CA VAL A 29 14.77 5.26 1.53
C VAL A 29 15.35 4.18 0.62
N LEU A 30 14.50 3.33 0.07
CA LEU A 30 14.87 2.28 -0.87
C LEU A 30 14.40 2.69 -2.27
N GLU A 31 15.34 2.86 -3.19
CA GLU A 31 15.08 3.30 -4.57
C GLU A 31 15.71 2.31 -5.56
N ASP A 32 15.21 2.28 -6.80
CA ASP A 32 15.74 1.44 -7.88
C ASP A 32 16.80 2.15 -8.75
N PHE A 33 17.23 3.35 -8.36
CA PHE A 33 18.22 4.17 -9.08
C PHE A 33 19.19 4.89 -8.14
N ASP A 34 20.40 5.20 -8.65
CA ASP A 34 21.43 5.89 -7.86
C ASP A 34 21.41 7.43 -8.04
N PHE A 35 21.10 7.92 -9.23
CA PHE A 35 21.19 9.36 -9.57
C PHE A 35 20.08 9.85 -10.51
N VAL A 36 19.76 9.03 -11.52
CA VAL A 36 18.79 9.35 -12.57
C VAL A 36 17.75 8.25 -12.59
N PHE A 37 16.48 8.66 -12.60
CA PHE A 37 15.35 7.75 -12.65
C PHE A 37 15.48 6.82 -13.87
N VAL A 38 15.40 5.51 -13.64
CA VAL A 38 15.67 4.50 -14.66
C VAL A 38 14.41 4.13 -15.44
N ASN A 39 13.22 4.24 -14.82
CA ASN A 39 11.98 3.88 -15.48
C ASN A 39 11.55 4.94 -16.52
N LYS A 40 11.48 4.53 -17.78
CA LYS A 40 11.10 5.39 -18.91
C LYS A 40 9.61 5.74 -18.94
N PHE A 41 8.79 4.96 -18.26
CA PHE A 41 7.34 5.13 -18.18
C PHE A 41 6.95 5.12 -16.71
N TYR A 42 7.01 6.30 -16.09
CA TYR A 42 6.54 6.54 -14.73
C TYR A 42 5.17 5.85 -14.52
N HIS A 43 5.07 4.97 -13.50
CA HIS A 43 3.91 4.14 -13.14
C HIS A 43 3.62 2.86 -13.95
N THR A 44 4.44 2.48 -14.94
CA THR A 44 4.22 1.24 -15.71
C THR A 44 5.52 0.45 -15.91
N ASN A 45 5.43 -0.82 -16.28
CA ASN A 45 6.54 -1.77 -16.49
C ASN A 45 7.27 -2.24 -15.23
N VAL A 46 6.53 -2.52 -14.16
CA VAL A 46 7.08 -3.18 -12.97
C VAL A 46 6.93 -4.70 -13.12
N ASN A 47 7.98 -5.47 -12.78
CA ASN A 47 7.95 -6.93 -12.83
C ASN A 47 7.58 -7.51 -11.45
N SER A 48 6.59 -8.40 -11.40
CA SER A 48 6.12 -9.02 -10.15
C SER A 48 7.23 -9.73 -9.38
N SER A 49 8.17 -10.39 -10.06
CA SER A 49 9.30 -11.06 -9.42
C SER A 49 10.21 -10.09 -8.66
N THR A 50 10.37 -8.86 -9.18
CA THR A 50 11.16 -7.81 -8.53
C THR A 50 10.44 -7.27 -7.30
N VAL A 51 9.12 -7.08 -7.39
CA VAL A 51 8.29 -6.65 -6.25
C VAL A 51 8.31 -7.70 -5.14
N VAL A 52 8.18 -8.99 -5.48
CA VAL A 52 8.29 -10.10 -4.53
C VAL A 52 9.64 -10.10 -3.82
N ALA A 53 10.74 -9.93 -4.56
CA ALA A 53 12.08 -9.88 -3.99
C ALA A 53 12.26 -8.70 -3.04
N ALA A 54 11.82 -7.50 -3.44
CA ALA A 54 11.86 -6.30 -2.61
C ALA A 54 11.02 -6.46 -1.34
N ALA A 55 9.78 -6.96 -1.47
CA ALA A 55 8.90 -7.21 -0.33
C ALA A 55 9.51 -8.24 0.65
N SER A 56 10.16 -9.28 0.13
CA SER A 56 10.83 -10.29 0.96
C SER A 56 11.97 -9.69 1.77
N LEU A 57 12.75 -8.78 1.16
CA LEU A 57 13.81 -8.05 1.86
C LEU A 57 13.24 -7.14 2.95
N ILE A 58 12.22 -6.34 2.61
CA ILE A 58 11.58 -5.41 3.55
C ILE A 58 11.02 -6.15 4.78
N VAL A 59 10.28 -7.25 4.58
CA VAL A 59 9.69 -7.99 5.71
C VAL A 59 10.78 -8.58 6.60
N ARG A 60 11.86 -9.14 6.03
CA ARG A 60 12.98 -9.67 6.83
C ARG A 60 13.72 -8.57 7.59
N THR A 61 13.91 -7.40 6.98
CA THR A 61 14.51 -6.26 7.66
C THR A 61 13.63 -5.76 8.80
N LEU A 62 12.31 -5.65 8.60
CA LEU A 62 11.37 -5.27 9.66
C LEU A 62 11.35 -6.28 10.81
N ASP A 63 11.41 -7.58 10.49
CA ASP A 63 11.51 -8.65 11.50
C ASP A 63 12.77 -8.47 12.37
N ILE A 64 13.93 -8.26 11.74
CA ILE A 64 15.19 -7.99 12.46
C ILE A 64 15.10 -6.71 13.32
N LEU A 65 14.51 -5.64 12.79
CA LEU A 65 14.43 -4.35 13.49
C LEU A 65 13.45 -4.36 14.67
N THR A 66 12.41 -5.20 14.62
CA THR A 66 11.39 -5.27 15.67
C THR A 66 11.71 -6.31 16.74
N ASN A 67 12.57 -7.28 16.44
CA ASN A 67 12.94 -8.34 17.36
C ASN A 67 14.27 -8.00 18.08
N GLU A 68 14.18 -7.17 19.12
CA GLU A 68 15.35 -6.57 19.80
C GLU A 68 16.19 -7.54 20.65
N THR A 69 15.74 -8.79 20.88
CA THR A 69 16.29 -9.62 21.99
C THR A 69 16.50 -11.11 21.71
N GLU A 70 16.09 -11.66 20.57
CA GLU A 70 16.38 -13.06 20.21
C GLU A 70 17.40 -13.12 19.09
N ASP A 71 18.35 -14.07 19.17
CA ASP A 71 19.20 -14.41 18.04
C ASP A 71 18.30 -14.76 16.86
N VAL A 72 18.10 -13.81 15.94
CA VAL A 72 17.26 -13.99 14.77
C VAL A 72 17.88 -15.11 13.94
N HIS A 73 17.36 -16.32 14.11
CA HIS A 73 17.90 -17.49 13.46
C HIS A 73 17.63 -17.42 11.95
N ASP A 74 18.65 -17.71 11.14
CA ASP A 74 18.57 -17.77 9.68
C ASP A 74 17.39 -18.63 9.19
N SER A 75 17.02 -19.67 9.95
CA SER A 75 15.85 -20.51 9.67
C SER A 75 14.51 -19.78 9.78
N THR A 76 14.39 -18.83 10.72
CA THR A 76 13.18 -18.01 10.90
C THR A 76 13.04 -17.01 9.75
N LEU A 77 14.13 -16.33 9.41
CA LEU A 77 14.16 -15.41 8.25
C LEU A 77 13.93 -16.14 6.92
N ALA A 78 14.43 -17.37 6.79
CA ALA A 78 14.18 -18.20 5.62
C ALA A 78 12.72 -18.69 5.53
N ALA A 79 12.03 -18.84 6.67
CA ALA A 79 10.62 -19.23 6.71
C ALA A 79 9.67 -18.08 6.34
N ILE A 80 10.10 -16.82 6.49
CA ILE A 80 9.35 -15.65 5.99
C ILE A 80 9.30 -15.72 4.47
N ASN A 81 8.09 -15.89 3.95
CA ASN A 81 7.83 -15.99 2.53
C ASN A 81 6.71 -15.05 2.10
N VAL A 82 6.95 -14.33 1.00
CA VAL A 82 5.95 -13.49 0.36
C VAL A 82 5.02 -14.36 -0.47
N ASN A 83 3.72 -14.11 -0.37
CA ASN A 83 2.74 -14.78 -1.23
C ASN A 83 2.82 -14.18 -2.65
N VAL A 84 3.48 -14.88 -3.56
CA VAL A 84 3.69 -14.47 -4.96
C VAL A 84 2.37 -14.22 -5.68
N SER A 85 1.41 -15.14 -5.55
CA SER A 85 0.11 -15.02 -6.22
C SER A 85 -0.65 -13.78 -5.76
N LEU A 86 -0.55 -13.42 -4.48
CA LEU A 86 -1.18 -12.20 -3.97
C LEU A 86 -0.52 -10.93 -4.55
N VAL A 87 0.80 -10.93 -4.73
CA VAL A 87 1.51 -9.79 -5.34
C VAL A 87 1.09 -9.64 -6.80
N GLU A 88 1.02 -10.74 -7.55
CA GLU A 88 0.56 -10.73 -8.94
C GLU A 88 -0.88 -10.24 -9.07
N ASP A 89 -1.78 -10.73 -8.21
CA ASP A 89 -3.17 -10.26 -8.16
C ASP A 89 -3.22 -8.75 -7.87
N LEU A 90 -2.53 -8.27 -6.82
CA LEU A 90 -2.51 -6.85 -6.47
C LEU A 90 -1.98 -5.98 -7.62
N MET A 91 -0.92 -6.42 -8.29
CA MET A 91 -0.38 -5.71 -9.46
C MET A 91 -1.38 -5.68 -10.61
N GLY A 92 -2.00 -6.82 -10.95
CA GLY A 92 -3.02 -6.87 -12.01
C GLY A 92 -4.27 -6.06 -11.70
N CYS A 93 -4.63 -5.93 -10.43
CA CYS A 93 -5.78 -5.13 -10.01
C CYS A 93 -5.51 -3.63 -10.01
N LEU A 94 -4.29 -3.21 -9.63
CA LEU A 94 -3.96 -1.81 -9.34
C LEU A 94 -3.18 -1.12 -10.45
N LEU A 95 -2.46 -1.87 -11.28
CA LEU A 95 -1.57 -1.31 -12.32
C LEU A 95 -2.11 -1.54 -13.74
N ASP A 96 -2.91 -2.60 -13.94
CA ASP A 96 -3.46 -2.94 -15.26
C ASP A 96 -4.88 -2.39 -15.44
N TYR A 97 -5.26 -2.17 -16.70
CA TYR A 97 -6.62 -1.75 -17.06
C TYR A 97 -7.62 -2.91 -17.06
N ASP A 98 -7.16 -4.11 -17.42
CA ASP A 98 -7.96 -5.34 -17.54
C ASP A 98 -7.20 -6.49 -16.86
N PRO A 99 -7.72 -7.09 -15.78
CA PRO A 99 -9.05 -6.87 -15.20
C PRO A 99 -9.17 -5.57 -14.37
N GLY A 100 -8.05 -4.95 -13.99
CA GLY A 100 -8.02 -3.75 -13.14
C GLY A 100 -8.85 -3.92 -11.87
N LEU A 101 -9.62 -2.91 -11.50
CA LEU A 101 -10.49 -2.96 -10.30
C LEU A 101 -11.63 -3.98 -10.44
N SER A 102 -11.88 -4.56 -11.61
CA SER A 102 -12.84 -5.65 -11.79
C SER A 102 -12.25 -7.04 -11.48
N CYS A 103 -11.02 -7.11 -10.97
CA CYS A 103 -10.44 -8.38 -10.53
C CYS A 103 -11.18 -8.97 -9.32
N GLU A 104 -11.07 -10.29 -9.13
CA GLU A 104 -11.74 -11.00 -8.04
C GLU A 104 -11.22 -10.61 -6.65
N LEU A 105 -9.98 -10.13 -6.56
CA LEU A 105 -9.44 -9.62 -5.29
C LEU A 105 -10.18 -8.35 -4.86
N VAL A 106 -10.35 -7.37 -5.74
CA VAL A 106 -11.00 -6.09 -5.41
C VAL A 106 -12.49 -6.28 -5.09
N LYS A 107 -13.19 -7.13 -5.85
CA LYS A 107 -14.61 -7.44 -5.62
C LYS A 107 -14.93 -8.02 -4.24
N LYS A 108 -13.94 -8.61 -3.55
CA LYS A 108 -14.10 -9.10 -2.17
C LYS A 108 -14.23 -7.97 -1.14
N TYR A 109 -13.75 -6.77 -1.50
CA TYR A 109 -13.59 -5.66 -0.54
C TYR A 109 -14.38 -4.42 -0.91
N ILE A 110 -14.71 -4.21 -2.19
CA ILE A 110 -15.51 -3.07 -2.67
C ILE A 110 -16.34 -3.45 -3.91
N SER A 111 -17.36 -2.64 -4.19
CA SER A 111 -18.02 -2.59 -5.50
C SER A 111 -17.54 -1.35 -6.25
N PRO A 112 -16.53 -1.46 -7.12
CA PRO A 112 -15.90 -0.30 -7.74
C PRO A 112 -16.84 0.39 -8.74
N MET A 113 -16.74 1.72 -8.83
CA MET A 113 -17.47 2.55 -9.78
C MET A 113 -16.81 2.56 -11.17
N SER A 114 -15.52 2.27 -11.24
CA SER A 114 -14.72 2.20 -12.48
C SER A 114 -13.90 0.91 -12.54
N THR A 115 -13.66 0.40 -13.74
CA THR A 115 -12.73 -0.73 -13.95
C THR A 115 -11.27 -0.28 -13.95
N CYS A 116 -11.01 0.94 -14.41
CA CYS A 116 -9.65 1.48 -14.52
C CYS A 116 -9.18 1.99 -13.15
N PRO A 117 -8.07 1.46 -12.60
CA PRO A 117 -7.49 1.99 -11.38
C PRO A 117 -6.94 3.39 -11.62
N SER A 118 -7.36 4.33 -10.79
CA SER A 118 -6.84 5.70 -10.80
C SER A 118 -6.13 5.96 -9.48
N HIS A 119 -4.84 6.27 -9.55
CA HIS A 119 -4.02 6.66 -8.40
C HIS A 119 -4.00 8.17 -8.17
N TYR A 120 -4.76 8.92 -8.97
CA TYR A 120 -4.93 10.34 -8.76
C TYR A 120 -5.73 10.59 -7.48
N VAL A 121 -5.16 11.41 -6.60
CA VAL A 121 -5.69 11.67 -5.24
C VAL A 121 -6.97 12.51 -5.25
N GLY A 122 -7.40 12.99 -6.42
CA GLY A 122 -8.58 13.83 -6.58
C GLY A 122 -8.30 15.29 -6.21
N VAL A 123 -9.37 16.08 -6.15
CA VAL A 123 -9.32 17.46 -5.64
C VAL A 123 -10.19 17.50 -4.39
N ILE A 124 -9.60 17.91 -3.25
CA ILE A 124 -10.35 18.19 -2.04
C ILE A 124 -10.94 19.60 -2.20
N MET A 125 -12.18 19.68 -2.66
CA MET A 125 -12.82 20.97 -2.99
C MET A 125 -13.49 21.64 -1.78
N ASP A 126 -13.71 20.92 -0.68
CA ASP A 126 -14.49 21.38 0.46
C ASP A 126 -13.73 21.28 1.80
N GLU A 127 -14.11 22.12 2.77
CA GLU A 127 -13.69 21.99 4.17
C GLU A 127 -14.11 20.60 4.69
N PRO A 128 -13.27 19.88 5.47
CA PRO A 128 -13.60 18.54 5.96
C PRO A 128 -14.90 18.57 6.77
N SER A 129 -16.00 18.21 6.12
CA SER A 129 -17.31 18.11 6.76
C SER A 129 -17.49 16.69 7.32
N SER A 130 -18.32 16.56 8.35
CA SER A 130 -18.64 15.26 8.97
C SER A 130 -19.35 14.28 8.02
N THR A 131 -19.78 14.73 6.84
CA THR A 131 -20.34 13.91 5.78
C THR A 131 -19.50 14.05 4.52
N SER A 132 -18.50 13.18 4.36
CA SER A 132 -17.72 13.12 3.13
C SER A 132 -18.62 12.77 1.94
N TYR A 133 -18.65 13.61 0.90
CA TYR A 133 -19.29 13.26 -0.36
C TYR A 133 -18.52 12.10 -0.99
N THR A 134 -19.18 10.95 -1.11
CA THR A 134 -18.57 9.68 -1.56
C THR A 134 -18.05 9.75 -3.00
N GLY A 135 -18.53 10.69 -3.82
CA GLY A 135 -18.05 10.87 -5.19
C GLY A 135 -16.68 11.54 -5.31
N TYR A 136 -16.07 12.00 -4.21
CA TYR A 136 -14.71 12.55 -4.22
C TYR A 136 -13.62 11.51 -3.89
N ILE A 137 -14.00 10.37 -3.31
CA ILE A 137 -13.02 9.35 -2.91
C ILE A 137 -12.92 8.32 -4.03
N ASN A 138 -11.71 8.17 -4.56
CA ASN A 138 -11.39 7.24 -5.61
C ASN A 138 -11.50 5.79 -5.10
N ASP A 139 -11.78 4.82 -5.96
CA ASP A 139 -12.02 3.42 -5.54
C ASP A 139 -10.75 2.76 -4.96
N VAL A 140 -9.58 3.15 -5.45
CA VAL A 140 -8.26 2.60 -5.02
C VAL A 140 -8.01 2.78 -3.52
N PRO A 141 -8.06 3.99 -2.92
CA PRO A 141 -7.83 4.15 -1.48
C PRO A 141 -8.86 3.41 -0.61
N ILE A 142 -10.11 3.30 -1.06
CA ILE A 142 -11.15 2.54 -0.33
C ILE A 142 -10.79 1.05 -0.33
N PHE A 143 -10.40 0.52 -1.49
CA PHE A 143 -9.93 -0.86 -1.60
C PHE A 143 -8.71 -1.11 -0.71
N ILE A 144 -7.67 -0.26 -0.79
CA ILE A 144 -6.45 -0.41 0.01
C ILE A 144 -6.75 -0.39 1.50
N TRP A 145 -7.62 0.52 1.96
CA TRP A 145 -8.04 0.57 3.35
C TRP A 145 -8.70 -0.73 3.81
N ASN A 146 -9.71 -1.22 3.08
CA ASN A 146 -10.44 -2.44 3.42
C ASN A 146 -9.52 -3.68 3.35
N PHE A 147 -8.67 -3.75 2.34
CA PHE A 147 -7.69 -4.82 2.18
C PHE A 147 -6.70 -4.86 3.35
N LEU A 148 -6.07 -3.74 3.70
CA LEU A 148 -5.11 -3.68 4.81
C LEU A 148 -5.77 -3.96 6.15
N ALA A 149 -6.98 -3.46 6.38
CA ALA A 149 -7.75 -3.72 7.59
C ALA A 149 -8.02 -5.22 7.78
N ASP A 150 -8.37 -5.93 6.72
CA ASP A 150 -8.59 -7.38 6.77
C ASP A 150 -7.28 -8.14 7.02
N ARG A 151 -6.21 -7.79 6.30
CA ARG A 151 -4.90 -8.46 6.39
C ARG A 151 -4.19 -8.26 7.73
N THR A 152 -4.45 -7.14 8.42
CA THR A 152 -3.83 -6.82 9.72
C THR A 152 -4.80 -7.01 10.88
N SER A 153 -6.02 -7.50 10.64
CA SER A 153 -6.99 -7.75 11.70
C SER A 153 -6.49 -8.85 12.65
N ILE A 154 -6.66 -8.59 13.96
CA ILE A 154 -6.47 -9.61 14.99
C ILE A 154 -7.80 -10.36 15.11
N PRO A 155 -7.83 -11.70 14.95
CA PRO A 155 -9.05 -12.47 15.09
C PRO A 155 -9.64 -12.25 16.49
N MET A 156 -10.88 -11.77 16.55
CA MET A 156 -11.60 -11.70 17.83
C MET A 156 -11.98 -13.12 18.25
N GLU A 157 -11.44 -13.59 19.38
CA GLU A 157 -11.93 -14.77 20.07
C GLU A 157 -13.33 -14.46 20.63
N ASN A 158 -14.36 -14.59 19.79
CA ASN A 158 -15.79 -14.82 20.09
C ASN A 158 -16.64 -14.23 18.96
N ASN A 159 -17.11 -15.10 18.05
CA ASN A 159 -18.05 -14.79 16.95
C ASN A 159 -19.46 -14.32 17.42
N SER A 160 -19.62 -13.90 18.68
CA SER A 160 -20.92 -13.60 19.29
C SER A 160 -21.26 -12.11 19.37
N SER A 161 -20.30 -11.20 19.19
CA SER A 161 -20.62 -9.77 19.10
C SER A 161 -21.01 -9.43 17.66
N LYS A 162 -22.33 -9.43 17.38
CA LYS A 162 -22.86 -8.61 16.28
C LYS A 162 -22.25 -7.22 16.40
N CYS A 163 -21.70 -6.69 15.30
CA CYS A 163 -21.28 -5.31 15.20
C CYS A 163 -22.33 -4.40 15.85
N GLN A 164 -22.01 -3.86 17.03
CA GLN A 164 -22.87 -2.85 17.64
C GLN A 164 -22.82 -1.64 16.71
N GLN A 165 -24.00 -1.13 16.36
CA GLN A 165 -24.20 0.00 15.47
C GLN A 165 -23.14 1.09 15.71
N GLY A 166 -22.19 1.22 14.78
CA GLY A 166 -21.19 2.28 14.76
C GLY A 166 -19.73 1.85 14.98
N CYS A 167 -19.43 0.59 15.30
CA CYS A 167 -18.04 0.17 15.56
C CYS A 167 -17.63 -1.09 14.79
N CYS A 168 -17.81 -1.09 13.47
CA CYS A 168 -17.22 -2.09 12.61
C CYS A 168 -16.65 -1.47 11.34
N ILE A 169 -15.47 -1.96 10.97
CA ILE A 169 -14.89 -1.76 9.64
C ILE A 169 -15.91 -2.31 8.64
N VAL A 170 -16.36 -1.45 7.74
CA VAL A 170 -17.37 -1.77 6.74
C VAL A 170 -16.80 -2.86 5.83
N ARG A 171 -17.23 -4.10 6.02
CA ARG A 171 -17.17 -5.13 4.99
C ARG A 171 -18.42 -4.96 4.12
N PRO A 172 -18.30 -4.56 2.83
CA PRO A 172 -19.43 -4.57 1.92
C PRO A 172 -19.89 -6.00 1.59
#